data_AF-A0A4W5NT55-F1
#
_entry.id   AF-A0A4W5NT55-F1
#
_cell.length_a   1.000
_cell.length_b   1.000
_cell.length_c   1.000
_cell.angle_alpha   90.00
_cell.angle_beta   90.00
_cell.angle_gamma   90.00
#
_symmetry.space_group_name_H-M   'P 1'
#
loop_
_entity.id
_entity.type
_entity.pdbx_description
1 polymer ?
#
loop_
_entity_poly.entity_id
_entity_poly.type
_entity_poly.pdbx_seq_one_letter_code
_entity_poly.pdbx_strand_id
1 'polypeptide(L)'
;MALIELQENNAGIGAQDQLADGVGASRGSPDLLWKMRFREAKTKAGESPQELFVCLRELARRWIPPTEHTLETVRDVIVLELFLLMITSEIRVWVWERDPKSAAEAARLAEVYMSARQDQQAFSNTNTVAAARPSRFVGGSEVLRKDNAGHIVRHNTQSSFN
;
A
#
# COMPACT_ATOMS: atom_id res chain seq x y z
N MET A 1 7.23 32.13 -20.50
CA MET A 1 6.97 31.39 -19.23
C MET A 1 8.22 30.57 -18.94
N ALA A 2 8.71 30.67 -17.71
CA ALA A 2 10.12 30.68 -17.32
C ALA A 2 10.97 29.42 -17.60
N LEU A 3 12.24 29.71 -17.86
CA LEU A 3 13.43 28.87 -17.79
C LEU A 3 13.54 28.18 -16.43
N ILE A 4 13.92 26.90 -16.42
CA ILE A 4 14.79 26.35 -15.37
C ILE A 4 15.96 25.69 -16.09
N GLU A 5 17.02 26.48 -16.24
CA GLU A 5 18.38 26.00 -16.41
C GLU A 5 18.76 25.20 -15.16
N LEU A 6 19.03 23.91 -15.34
CA LEU A 6 19.89 23.14 -14.43
C LEU A 6 20.88 22.35 -15.28
N GLN A 7 21.74 23.11 -15.95
CA GLN A 7 23.00 22.61 -16.46
C GLN A 7 24.10 23.36 -15.76
N GLU A 8 24.56 22.87 -14.62
CA GLU A 8 25.95 23.07 -14.17
C GLU A 8 26.43 21.87 -13.35
N ASN A 9 27.58 21.35 -13.79
CA ASN A 9 28.65 20.72 -13.02
C ASN A 9 28.40 19.34 -12.37
N ASN A 10 28.86 18.30 -13.07
CA ASN A 10 29.52 17.18 -12.40
C ASN A 10 30.78 16.77 -13.18
N ALA A 11 31.76 17.66 -13.17
CA ALA A 11 33.15 17.31 -13.42
C ALA A 11 33.77 16.85 -12.09
N GLY A 12 34.39 15.67 -12.09
CA GLY A 12 35.25 15.21 -10.99
C GLY A 12 34.60 14.25 -10.01
N ILE A 13 34.60 12.95 -10.34
CA ILE A 13 34.65 11.93 -9.29
C ILE A 13 36.09 11.47 -9.21
N GLY A 14 36.88 12.29 -8.50
CA GLY A 14 38.20 11.97 -8.00
C GLY A 14 38.31 12.59 -6.61
N ALA A 15 38.49 11.71 -5.61
CA ALA A 15 38.85 12.00 -4.22
C ALA A 15 37.82 12.77 -3.36
N GLN A 16 37.21 12.06 -2.40
CA GLN A 16 37.45 12.32 -0.97
C GLN A 16 36.80 11.24 -0.10
N ASP A 17 37.69 10.42 0.46
CA ASP A 17 37.50 9.68 1.71
C ASP A 17 37.56 10.69 2.86
N GLN A 18 36.50 10.83 3.64
CA GLN A 18 36.57 11.42 4.98
C GLN A 18 35.35 11.08 5.85
N LEU A 19 35.69 10.44 6.95
CA LEU A 19 34.88 10.06 8.10
C LEU A 19 34.12 11.28 8.69
N ALA A 20 32.85 11.08 9.04
CA ALA A 20 32.15 11.98 9.96
C ALA A 20 31.24 11.17 10.90
N ASP A 21 31.52 11.36 12.17
CA ASP A 21 30.82 10.86 13.36
C ASP A 21 29.42 11.46 13.49
N GLY A 22 28.56 10.79 14.25
CA GLY A 22 27.11 10.94 14.20
C GLY A 22 26.51 12.30 14.58
N VAL A 23 25.30 12.54 14.06
CA VAL A 23 24.12 13.18 14.67
C VAL A 23 22.99 13.08 13.63
N GLY A 24 21.78 12.71 14.07
CA GLY A 24 20.69 12.22 13.22
C GLY A 24 20.35 13.07 12.00
N ALA A 25 20.47 12.45 10.82
CA ALA A 25 19.90 12.94 9.57
C ALA A 25 18.63 12.14 9.26
N SER A 26 17.49 12.62 9.74
CA SER A 26 16.20 12.28 9.15
C SER A 26 16.09 12.97 7.79
N ARG A 27 15.66 12.23 6.76
CA ARG A 27 15.45 12.60 5.34
C ARG A 27 16.70 12.67 4.46
N GLY A 28 17.09 11.47 4.02
CA GLY A 28 17.92 11.28 2.84
C GLY A 28 18.85 10.10 3.01
N SER A 29 18.31 8.89 3.12
CA SER A 29 19.15 7.69 3.03
C SER A 29 19.94 7.80 1.72
N PRO A 30 21.28 7.74 1.75
CA PRO A 30 22.12 7.91 0.56
C PRO A 30 21.66 7.00 -0.60
N ASP A 31 21.10 5.84 -0.28
CA ASP A 31 20.49 4.87 -1.18
C ASP A 31 19.41 5.47 -2.10
N LEU A 32 18.56 6.37 -1.59
CA LEU A 32 17.49 6.98 -2.40
C LEU A 32 18.03 7.96 -3.43
N LEU A 33 19.10 8.70 -3.09
CA LEU A 33 19.76 9.61 -4.01
C LEU A 33 20.43 8.85 -5.17
N TRP A 34 21.18 7.80 -4.84
CA TRP A 34 21.84 6.97 -5.86
C TRP A 34 20.83 6.22 -6.73
N LYS A 35 19.74 5.72 -6.14
CA LYS A 35 18.61 5.14 -6.88
C LYS A 35 18.05 6.09 -7.92
N MET A 36 17.76 7.33 -7.53
CA MET A 36 17.22 8.35 -8.44
C MET A 36 18.20 8.63 -9.59
N ARG A 37 19.48 8.86 -9.27
CA ARG A 37 20.53 9.10 -10.27
C ARG A 37 20.70 7.94 -11.24
N PHE A 38 20.63 6.70 -10.75
CA PHE A 38 20.68 5.50 -11.59
C PHE A 38 19.51 5.43 -12.56
N ARG A 39 18.28 5.71 -12.09
CA ARG A 39 17.05 5.69 -12.91
C ARG A 39 16.99 6.83 -13.92
N GLU A 40 17.55 7.98 -13.59
CA GLU A 40 17.54 9.18 -14.43
C GLU A 40 18.74 9.27 -15.39
N ALA A 41 19.71 8.36 -15.28
CA ALA A 41 20.87 8.32 -16.16
C ALA A 41 20.46 8.17 -17.63
N LYS A 42 20.97 9.07 -18.47
CA LYS A 42 20.70 9.14 -19.91
C LYS A 42 22.00 9.36 -20.65
N THR A 43 22.04 8.91 -21.91
CA THR A 43 23.14 9.22 -22.83
C THR A 43 23.29 10.72 -22.98
N LYS A 44 24.47 11.24 -22.69
CA LYS A 44 24.81 12.65 -22.92
C LYS A 44 25.15 12.88 -24.39
N ALA A 45 25.00 14.12 -24.87
CA ALA A 45 25.39 14.47 -26.23
C ALA A 45 26.89 14.20 -26.43
N GLY A 46 27.24 13.34 -27.39
CA GLY A 46 28.62 12.96 -27.68
C GLY A 46 29.21 11.86 -26.79
N GLU A 47 28.46 11.34 -25.82
CA GLU A 47 28.89 10.21 -24.98
C GLU A 47 28.77 8.89 -25.73
N SER A 48 29.81 8.07 -25.65
CA SER A 48 29.79 6.72 -26.20
C SER A 48 28.95 5.77 -25.34
N PRO A 49 28.36 4.70 -25.93
CA PRO A 49 27.65 3.69 -25.15
C PRO A 49 28.49 3.05 -24.03
N GLN A 50 29.81 2.97 -24.22
CA GLN A 50 30.74 2.42 -23.23
C GLN A 50 30.87 3.33 -22.01
N GLU A 51 30.93 4.65 -22.21
CA GLU A 51 30.99 5.63 -21.12
C GLU A 51 29.71 5.63 -20.30
N LEU A 52 28.54 5.57 -20.97
CA LEU A 52 27.25 5.42 -20.30
C LEU A 52 27.20 4.13 -19.47
N PHE A 53 27.68 3.00 -20.01
CA PHE A 53 27.75 1.74 -19.27
C PHE A 53 28.60 1.85 -18.00
N VAL A 54 29.78 2.46 -18.10
CA VAL A 54 30.65 2.68 -16.93
C VAL A 54 29.95 3.55 -15.89
N CYS A 55 29.31 4.65 -16.32
CA CYS A 55 28.54 5.53 -15.44
C CYS A 55 27.40 4.78 -14.72
N LEU A 56 26.59 4.02 -15.46
CA LEU A 56 25.52 3.19 -14.89
C LEU A 56 26.04 2.18 -13.89
N ARG A 57 27.19 1.55 -14.16
CA ARG A 57 27.81 0.57 -13.27
C ARG A 57 28.25 1.21 -11.95
N GLU A 58 28.82 2.41 -11.98
CA GLU A 58 29.20 3.13 -10.76
C GLU A 58 27.98 3.60 -9.96
N LEU A 59 26.94 4.09 -10.63
CA LEU A 59 25.69 4.47 -9.97
C LEU A 59 25.00 3.25 -9.32
N ALA A 60 24.97 2.10 -9.99
CA ALA A 60 24.43 0.87 -9.45
C ALA A 60 25.19 0.41 -8.20
N ARG A 61 26.53 0.49 -8.21
CA ARG A 61 27.37 0.13 -7.05
C ARG A 61 27.15 1.04 -5.85
N ARG A 62 26.88 2.33 -6.08
CA ARG A 62 26.60 3.28 -5.00
C ARG A 62 25.19 3.13 -4.44
N TRP A 63 24.23 2.75 -5.28
CA TRP A 63 22.87 2.47 -4.83
C TRP A 63 22.80 1.15 -4.06
N ILE A 64 23.48 0.10 -4.55
CA ILE A 64 23.46 -1.24 -3.98
C ILE A 64 24.91 -1.68 -3.75
N PRO A 65 25.53 -1.30 -2.62
CA PRO A 65 26.90 -1.68 -2.30
C PRO A 65 27.07 -3.21 -2.27
N PRO A 66 28.02 -3.76 -3.04
CA PRO A 66 28.19 -5.22 -3.14
C PRO A 66 28.70 -5.87 -1.84
N THR A 67 29.28 -5.09 -0.93
CA THR A 67 29.79 -5.55 0.37
C THR A 67 28.71 -5.76 1.43
N GLU A 68 27.53 -5.16 1.25
CA GLU A 68 26.47 -5.13 2.27
C GLU A 68 25.20 -5.90 1.85
N HIS A 69 25.15 -6.41 0.63
CA HIS A 69 23.95 -7.05 0.09
C HIS A 69 24.22 -8.44 -0.48
N THR A 70 23.43 -9.42 -0.04
CA THR A 70 23.36 -10.72 -0.72
C THR A 70 22.49 -10.60 -1.98
N LEU A 71 22.58 -11.59 -2.88
CA LEU A 71 21.75 -11.63 -4.09
C LEU A 71 20.25 -11.54 -3.76
N GLU A 72 19.84 -12.16 -2.65
CA GLU A 72 18.47 -12.15 -2.13
C GLU A 72 18.06 -10.75 -1.69
N THR A 73 18.92 -10.01 -1.00
CA THR A 73 18.67 -8.62 -0.61
C THR A 73 18.54 -7.71 -1.83
N VAL A 74 19.43 -7.85 -2.81
CA VAL A 74 19.34 -7.10 -4.08
C VAL A 74 18.02 -7.39 -4.80
N ARG A 75 17.62 -8.67 -4.85
CA ARG A 75 16.35 -9.07 -5.45
C ARG A 75 15.18 -8.44 -4.70
N ASP A 76 15.18 -8.46 -3.37
CA ASP A 76 14.11 -7.90 -2.57
C ASP A 76 13.97 -6.38 -2.76
N VAL A 77 15.08 -5.64 -2.87
CA VAL A 77 15.07 -4.19 -3.21
C VAL A 77 14.41 -3.92 -4.56
N ILE A 78 14.76 -4.71 -5.58
CA ILE A 78 14.16 -4.59 -6.92
C ILE A 78 12.67 -4.94 -6.88
N VAL A 79 12.30 -6.03 -6.20
CA VAL A 79 10.90 -6.46 -6.08
C VAL A 79 10.08 -5.41 -5.33
N LEU A 80 10.61 -4.84 -4.25
CA LEU A 80 9.95 -3.77 -3.50
C LEU A 80 9.70 -2.55 -4.38
N GLU A 81 10.69 -2.11 -5.15
CA GLU A 81 10.52 -0.99 -6.07
C GLU A 81 9.45 -1.27 -7.13
N LEU A 82 9.51 -2.44 -7.77
CA LEU A 82 8.52 -2.83 -8.77
C LEU A 82 7.13 -2.95 -8.16
N PHE A 83 7.01 -3.53 -6.97
CA PHE A 83 5.74 -3.66 -6.24
C PHE A 83 5.12 -2.28 -5.99
N LEU A 84 5.91 -1.33 -5.47
CA LEU A 84 5.45 0.03 -5.23
C LEU A 84 5.04 0.74 -6.51
N LEU A 85 5.69 0.47 -7.65
CA LEU A 85 5.30 1.02 -8.96
C LEU A 85 4.02 0.41 -9.54
N MET A 86 3.70 -0.83 -9.18
CA MET A 86 2.55 -1.57 -9.71
C MET A 86 1.26 -1.37 -8.92
N ILE A 87 1.35 -1.08 -7.61
CA ILE A 87 0.16 -0.79 -6.79
C ILE A 87 -0.45 0.58 -7.14
N THR A 88 -1.76 0.72 -6.93
CA THR A 88 -2.50 1.97 -7.19
C THR A 88 -1.97 3.11 -6.34
N SER A 89 -2.11 4.35 -6.82
CA SER A 89 -1.57 5.56 -6.16
C SER A 89 -2.04 5.70 -4.71
N GLU A 90 -3.30 5.37 -4.44
CA GLU A 90 -3.89 5.43 -3.11
C GLU A 90 -3.20 4.48 -2.12
N ILE A 91 -3.05 3.20 -2.50
CA ILE A 91 -2.37 2.20 -1.67
C ILE A 91 -0.89 2.56 -1.54
N ARG A 92 -0.28 3.04 -2.63
CA ARG A 92 1.14 3.40 -2.68
C ARG A 92 1.51 4.46 -1.66
N VAL A 93 0.75 5.54 -1.57
CA VAL A 93 1.03 6.61 -0.60
C VAL A 93 0.98 6.05 0.83
N TRP A 94 -0.07 5.30 1.15
CA TRP A 94 -0.25 4.74 2.49
C TRP A 94 0.82 3.72 2.88
N VAL A 95 1.26 2.88 1.94
CA VAL A 95 2.35 1.92 2.15
C VAL A 95 3.69 2.65 2.27
N TRP A 96 3.93 3.67 1.45
CA TRP A 96 5.19 4.41 1.46
C TRP A 96 5.40 5.21 2.75
N GLU A 97 4.34 5.78 3.32
CA GLU A 97 4.37 6.45 4.62
C GLU A 97 4.83 5.53 5.77
N ARG A 98 4.75 4.21 5.59
CA ARG A 98 5.17 3.21 6.57
C ARG A 98 6.59 2.69 6.36
N ASP A 99 7.29 3.19 5.34
CA ASP A 99 8.71 2.92 5.06
C ASP A 99 9.08 1.42 5.15
N PRO A 100 8.43 0.56 4.34
CA PRO A 100 8.65 -0.88 4.38
C PRO A 100 10.10 -1.23 4.05
N LYS A 101 10.68 -2.15 4.81
CA LYS A 101 12.07 -2.59 4.64
C LYS A 101 12.23 -3.77 3.69
N SER A 102 11.11 -4.41 3.31
CA SER A 102 11.09 -5.52 2.36
C SER A 102 9.85 -5.50 1.48
N ALA A 103 9.92 -6.19 0.34
CA ALA A 103 8.75 -6.36 -0.53
C ALA A 103 7.62 -7.11 0.17
N ALA A 104 7.96 -8.12 0.97
CA ALA A 104 6.99 -8.90 1.74
C ALA A 104 6.24 -8.03 2.76
N GLU A 105 6.96 -7.14 3.45
CA GLU A 105 6.34 -6.19 4.37
C GLU A 105 5.41 -5.22 3.64
N ALA A 106 5.84 -4.67 2.51
CA ALA A 106 5.01 -3.78 1.69
C ALA A 106 3.73 -4.47 1.21
N ALA A 107 3.80 -5.74 0.81
CA ALA A 107 2.65 -6.54 0.41
C ALA A 107 1.65 -6.73 1.56
N ARG A 108 2.14 -7.12 2.74
CA ARG A 108 1.31 -7.26 3.95
C ARG A 108 0.63 -5.94 4.33
N LEU A 109 1.35 -4.82 4.22
CA LEU A 109 0.79 -3.48 4.46
C LEU A 109 -0.31 -3.14 3.45
N ALA A 110 -0.10 -3.42 2.17
CA ALA A 110 -1.12 -3.22 1.14
C ALA A 110 -2.39 -4.04 1.42
N GLU A 111 -2.26 -5.29 1.86
CA GLU A 111 -3.39 -6.12 2.26
C GLU A 111 -4.18 -5.52 3.42
N VAL A 112 -3.48 -5.07 4.47
CA VAL A 112 -4.13 -4.39 5.62
C VAL A 112 -4.93 -3.17 5.17
N TYR A 113 -4.39 -2.36 4.25
CA TYR A 113 -5.10 -1.23 3.68
C TYR A 113 -6.38 -1.65 2.95
N MET A 114 -6.28 -2.69 2.11
CA MET A 114 -7.40 -3.19 1.32
C MET A 114 -8.51 -3.76 2.21
N SER A 115 -8.18 -4.56 3.22
CA SER A 115 -9.16 -5.11 4.16
C SER A 115 -9.90 -4.02 4.94
N ALA A 116 -9.18 -3.01 5.46
CA ALA A 116 -9.81 -1.91 6.19
C ALA A 116 -10.83 -1.12 5.35
N ARG A 117 -10.61 -1.02 4.04
CA ARG A 117 -11.54 -0.35 3.12
C ARG A 117 -12.69 -1.24 2.66
N GLN A 118 -12.45 -2.54 2.50
CA GLN A 118 -13.52 -3.50 2.24
C GLN A 118 -14.55 -3.50 3.38
N ASP A 119 -14.09 -3.46 4.63
CA ASP A 119 -14.98 -3.37 5.80
C ASP A 119 -15.80 -2.06 5.78
N GLN A 120 -15.16 -0.91 5.53
CA GLN A 120 -15.89 0.36 5.40
C GLN A 120 -16.96 0.32 4.30
N GLN A 121 -16.65 -0.31 3.16
CA GLN A 121 -17.57 -0.42 2.04
C GLN A 121 -18.72 -1.41 2.34
N ALA A 122 -18.45 -2.47 3.11
CA ALA A 122 -19.48 -3.37 3.61
C ALA A 122 -20.46 -2.65 4.55
N PHE A 123 -19.99 -1.80 5.47
CA PHE A 123 -20.85 -1.01 6.36
C PHE A 123 -21.61 0.12 5.65
N SER A 124 -21.06 0.71 4.58
CA SER A 124 -21.79 1.73 3.81
C SER A 124 -22.94 1.14 2.99
N ASN A 125 -22.80 -0.11 2.54
CA ASN A 125 -23.78 -0.76 1.67
C ASN A 125 -24.99 -1.31 2.43
N THR A 126 -24.91 -1.43 3.76
CA THR A 126 -26.04 -1.87 4.59
C THR A 126 -27.08 -0.78 4.87
N ASN A 127 -26.79 0.49 4.55
CA ASN A 127 -27.74 1.59 4.75
C ASN A 127 -28.81 1.74 3.64
N THR A 128 -28.79 0.89 2.60
CA THR A 128 -29.72 0.99 1.47
C THR A 128 -30.70 -0.18 1.32
N VAL A 129 -30.73 -1.12 2.28
CA VAL A 129 -31.76 -2.18 2.34
C VAL A 129 -32.66 -2.07 3.58
N ALA A 130 -32.34 -1.22 4.55
CA ALA A 130 -33.17 -0.96 5.73
C ALA A 130 -34.30 0.07 5.52
N ALA A 131 -34.62 0.43 4.27
CA ALA A 131 -35.80 1.23 3.91
C ALA A 131 -36.89 0.37 3.24
N ALA A 132 -36.78 -0.95 3.26
CA ALA A 132 -37.93 -1.81 3.06
C ALA A 132 -38.84 -1.65 4.29
N ARG A 133 -39.88 -0.82 4.13
CA ARG A 133 -41.00 -0.64 5.05
C ARG A 133 -41.28 -1.95 5.80
N PRO A 134 -41.36 -1.97 7.14
CA PRO A 134 -41.99 -3.11 7.80
C PRO A 134 -43.43 -3.16 7.29
N SER A 135 -43.70 -4.13 6.41
CA SER A 135 -45.07 -4.54 6.13
C SER A 135 -45.69 -4.83 7.49
N ARG A 136 -46.79 -4.15 7.80
CA ARG A 136 -47.56 -4.28 9.04
C ARG A 136 -47.61 -5.75 9.42
N PHE A 137 -46.83 -6.15 10.42
CA PHE A 137 -47.12 -7.35 11.17
C PHE A 137 -48.40 -7.03 11.94
N VAL A 138 -49.53 -7.43 11.38
CA VAL A 138 -50.79 -7.46 12.11
C VAL A 138 -50.56 -8.42 13.26
N GLY A 139 -50.37 -7.85 14.45
CA GLY A 139 -50.22 -8.61 15.67
C GLY A 139 -51.47 -9.47 15.88
N GLY A 140 -51.34 -10.76 15.61
CA GLY A 140 -52.13 -11.76 16.31
C GLY A 140 -51.48 -11.95 17.67
N SER A 141 -52.06 -11.39 18.72
CA SER A 141 -51.65 -11.73 20.09
C SER A 141 -52.00 -13.19 20.35
N GLU A 142 -51.04 -14.08 20.12
CA GLU A 142 -51.15 -15.49 20.45
C GLU A 142 -51.00 -15.65 21.97
N VAL A 143 -52.12 -15.74 22.68
CA VAL A 143 -52.14 -15.98 24.12
C VAL A 143 -51.93 -17.47 24.36
N LEU A 144 -50.66 -17.87 24.51
CA LEU A 144 -50.28 -19.22 24.88
C LEU A 144 -50.64 -19.46 26.36
N ARG A 145 -51.79 -20.09 26.63
CA ARG A 145 -52.12 -20.58 27.98
C ARG A 145 -51.85 -22.08 28.06
N LYS A 146 -50.97 -22.46 28.99
CA LYS A 146 -50.78 -23.86 29.39
C LYS A 146 -52.01 -24.30 30.17
N ASP A 147 -52.50 -25.51 29.90
CA ASP A 147 -53.47 -26.15 30.77
C ASP A 147 -52.80 -26.52 32.11
N ASN A 148 -53.61 -26.91 33.10
CA ASN A 148 -53.13 -27.25 34.44
C ASN A 148 -52.26 -28.52 34.47
N ALA A 149 -52.10 -29.21 33.34
CA ALA A 149 -51.27 -30.39 33.15
C ALA A 149 -49.99 -30.13 32.32
N GLY A 150 -49.77 -28.89 31.87
CA GLY A 150 -48.56 -28.44 31.20
C GLY A 150 -48.49 -28.72 29.68
N HIS A 151 -49.58 -29.13 29.04
CA HIS A 151 -49.63 -29.36 27.59
C HIS A 151 -50.02 -28.09 26.83
N ILE A 152 -49.36 -27.82 25.70
CA ILE A 152 -49.71 -26.70 24.81
C ILE A 152 -50.77 -27.19 23.82
N VAL A 153 -52.02 -26.78 24.01
CA VAL A 153 -53.13 -27.14 23.11
C VAL A 153 -53.41 -25.97 22.15
N ARG A 154 -53.44 -26.26 20.85
CA ARG A 154 -53.74 -25.27 19.78
C ARG A 154 -55.25 -25.23 19.54
N HIS A 155 -55.91 -24.12 19.83
CA HIS A 155 -57.29 -23.88 19.39
C HIS A 155 -57.30 -22.83 18.29
N ASN A 156 -57.74 -23.23 17.09
CA ASN A 156 -57.97 -22.31 15.97
C ASN A 156 -59.42 -21.81 16.04
N THR A 157 -59.62 -20.54 16.39
CA THR A 157 -60.94 -19.90 16.33
C THR A 157 -61.18 -19.39 14.91
N GLN A 158 -61.74 -20.24 14.05
CA GLN A 158 -62.37 -19.75 12.82
C GLN A 158 -63.64 -18.98 13.20
N SER A 159 -63.56 -17.66 13.20
CA SER A 159 -64.76 -16.81 13.23
C SER A 159 -65.31 -16.74 11.80
N SER A 160 -66.32 -17.55 11.50
CA SER A 160 -67.18 -17.31 10.34
C SER A 160 -67.94 -16.02 10.55
N PHE A 161 -67.85 -15.09 9.60
CA PHE A 161 -68.87 -14.06 9.43
C PHE A 161 -69.49 -14.23 8.05
N ASN A 162 -70.83 -14.34 8.07
CA ASN A 162 -71.74 -14.32 6.91
C ASN A 162 -71.64 -13.01 6.13
#